data_AF-A0A926A594-F1
#
_entry.id   AF-A0A926A594-F1
#
_cell.length_a   1.000
_cell.length_b   1.000
_cell.length_c   1.000
_cell.angle_alpha   90.00
_cell.angle_beta   90.00
_cell.angle_gamma   90.00
#
_symmetry.space_group_name_H-M   'P 1'
#
loop_
_entity.id
_entity.type
_entity.pdbx_description
1 polymer ?
#
loop_
_entity_poly.entity_id
_entity_poly.type
_entity_poly.pdbx_seq_one_letter_code
_entity_poly.pdbx_strand_id
1 'polypeptide(L)'
;RLTCDSGQWWGAADRTTFLGTGTRIVPSDPADVGEIGRLPAREQKLTLHVGDVLDVTRDCTPAPVRSERPRIGCTLPEVFEHACPGQQVHFDDGKISGLIEDATPDLLRVRITRAAPGGSNLRAGKGINVPDTRLDVPALTAKDLADLATVVVLADVVDLSFVREPADVTRLLKELDRLGDDRLGVVLKIETAQAFRNLPQLLLTLMARPRIGVMIARGDLAVECGYARMAELQEEIMWLCESAHVPVIWATQVLEQLAKGGQPSRAEISDAAMGERAECVMLNKGPYIDEAVTVLADVLSRMAEHHDKKNALLPTLHSWHPDERPDRVWSRTAGAGVVAGRDLRPARVPAHPVETRGVPTERT
;
A
#
# COMPACT_ATOMS: atom_id res chain seq x y z
N ARG A 1 -24.41 -40.94 -0.23
CA ARG A 1 -23.58 -42.17 -0.26
C ARG A 1 -22.23 -41.82 0.32
N LEU A 2 -21.74 -42.61 1.27
CA LEU A 2 -20.43 -42.42 1.89
C LEU A 2 -19.64 -43.70 1.67
N THR A 3 -18.41 -43.58 1.17
CA THR A 3 -17.51 -44.69 0.89
C THR A 3 -16.18 -44.40 1.56
N CYS A 4 -15.66 -45.36 2.31
CA CYS A 4 -14.33 -45.29 2.90
C CYS A 4 -13.37 -46.06 2.00
N ASP A 5 -12.31 -45.41 1.54
CA ASP A 5 -11.23 -46.07 0.79
C ASP A 5 -9.88 -45.58 1.33
N SER A 6 -8.99 -46.50 1.71
CA SER A 6 -7.64 -46.19 2.22
C SER A 6 -7.58 -45.19 3.39
N GLY A 7 -8.57 -45.17 4.28
CA GLY A 7 -8.61 -44.27 5.45
C GLY A 7 -9.13 -42.86 5.14
N GLN A 8 -9.63 -42.62 3.94
CA GLN A 8 -10.31 -41.39 3.55
C GLN A 8 -11.79 -41.65 3.26
N TRP A 9 -12.65 -40.74 3.74
CA TRP A 9 -14.09 -40.81 3.56
C TRP A 9 -14.54 -39.92 2.41
N TRP A 10 -15.23 -40.49 1.44
CA TRP A 10 -15.79 -39.80 0.29
C TRP A 10 -17.32 -39.82 0.36
N GLY A 11 -17.94 -38.64 0.24
CA GLY A 11 -19.39 -38.48 0.37
C GLY A 11 -20.00 -37.81 -0.86
N ALA A 12 -21.07 -38.39 -1.41
CA ALA A 12 -21.88 -37.79 -2.47
C ALA A 12 -23.34 -37.63 -1.98
N ALA A 13 -23.92 -36.46 -2.21
CA ALA A 13 -25.33 -36.16 -1.93
C ALA A 13 -26.06 -35.86 -3.24
N ASP A 14 -27.26 -36.41 -3.38
CA ASP A 14 -28.18 -36.19 -4.50
C ASP A 14 -29.05 -34.93 -4.32
N ARG A 15 -28.98 -34.32 -3.14
CA ARG A 15 -29.69 -33.09 -2.76
C ARG A 15 -28.76 -32.14 -2.00
N THR A 16 -29.10 -30.86 -2.02
CA THR A 16 -28.43 -29.84 -1.20
C THR A 16 -28.38 -30.30 0.25
N THR A 17 -27.17 -30.53 0.74
CA THR A 17 -26.90 -31.06 2.09
C THR A 17 -26.01 -30.08 2.83
N PHE A 18 -26.41 -29.70 4.03
CA PHE A 18 -25.65 -28.79 4.88
C PHE A 18 -24.87 -29.61 5.91
N LEU A 19 -23.56 -29.44 5.94
CA LEU A 19 -22.66 -30.08 6.90
C LEU A 19 -21.92 -29.00 7.70
N GLY A 20 -21.88 -29.17 9.02
CA GLY A 20 -21.09 -28.36 9.94
C GLY A 20 -20.01 -29.20 10.65
N THR A 21 -19.06 -28.52 11.29
CA THR A 21 -18.16 -29.17 12.26
C THR A 21 -18.98 -29.93 13.28
N GLY A 22 -18.62 -31.18 13.53
CA GLY A 22 -19.32 -32.07 14.45
C GLY A 22 -20.57 -32.74 13.89
N THR A 23 -20.85 -32.57 12.59
CA THR A 23 -21.94 -33.31 11.96
C THR A 23 -21.60 -34.80 11.97
N ARG A 24 -22.41 -35.57 12.69
CA ARG A 24 -22.27 -37.02 12.77
C ARG A 24 -22.69 -37.66 11.44
N ILE A 25 -21.79 -38.47 10.90
CA ILE A 25 -21.98 -39.19 9.66
C ILE A 25 -22.22 -40.66 10.00
N VAL A 26 -23.42 -41.14 9.68
CA VAL A 26 -23.81 -42.54 9.90
C VAL A 26 -23.89 -43.23 8.54
N PRO A 27 -23.01 -44.20 8.23
CA PRO A 27 -23.15 -45.02 7.04
C PRO A 27 -24.38 -45.93 7.14
N SER A 28 -24.84 -46.42 5.99
CA SER A 28 -25.98 -47.34 5.91
C SER A 28 -25.70 -48.69 6.59
N ASP A 29 -24.42 -49.06 6.73
CA ASP A 29 -23.94 -50.18 7.52
C ASP A 29 -23.32 -49.60 8.83
N PRO A 30 -23.86 -49.91 10.02
CA PRO A 30 -23.57 -49.19 11.27
C PRO A 30 -22.17 -49.41 11.87
N ALA A 31 -21.24 -50.03 11.15
CA ALA A 31 -19.92 -50.37 11.67
C ALA A 31 -19.01 -49.14 11.94
N ASP A 32 -19.15 -48.05 11.16
CA ASP A 32 -18.18 -46.95 11.17
C ASP A 32 -18.84 -45.56 11.19
N VAL A 33 -19.24 -45.10 12.38
CA VAL A 33 -19.74 -43.73 12.56
C VAL A 33 -18.57 -42.75 12.51
N GLY A 34 -18.61 -41.81 11.57
CA GLY A 34 -17.65 -40.72 11.46
C GLY A 34 -18.21 -39.40 11.99
N GLU A 35 -17.35 -38.43 12.25
CA GLU A 35 -17.72 -37.05 12.57
C GLU A 35 -16.99 -36.12 11.61
N ILE A 36 -17.69 -35.12 11.06
CA ILE A 36 -17.04 -34.07 10.31
C ILE A 36 -16.12 -33.29 11.25
N GLY A 37 -14.81 -33.36 10.99
CA GLY A 37 -13.80 -32.58 11.71
C GLY A 37 -14.01 -31.07 11.58
N ARG A 38 -13.10 -30.29 12.16
CA ARG A 38 -13.20 -28.83 12.14
C ARG A 38 -13.19 -28.32 10.70
N LEU A 39 -14.34 -27.89 10.20
CA LEU A 39 -14.43 -27.23 8.91
C LEU A 39 -13.78 -25.84 9.01
N PRO A 40 -13.07 -25.39 7.96
CA PRO A 40 -12.51 -24.06 7.94
C PRO A 40 -13.64 -23.03 8.08
N ALA A 41 -13.43 -22.04 8.93
CA ALA A 41 -14.38 -20.95 9.08
C ALA A 41 -14.53 -20.24 7.73
N ARG A 42 -15.76 -20.13 7.22
CA ARG A 42 -16.02 -19.29 6.06
C ARG A 42 -15.87 -17.84 6.48
N GLU A 43 -15.15 -17.05 5.68
CA GLU A 43 -15.05 -15.62 5.88
C GLU A 43 -16.45 -15.02 5.90
N GLN A 44 -16.80 -14.39 7.02
CA GLN A 44 -18.07 -13.69 7.17
C GLN A 44 -17.85 -12.19 7.00
N LYS A 45 -18.93 -11.47 6.73
CA LYS A 45 -18.92 -10.01 6.56
C LYS A 45 -19.95 -9.38 7.46
N LEU A 46 -19.59 -8.27 8.08
CA LEU A 46 -20.48 -7.44 8.87
C LEU A 46 -20.97 -6.28 8.00
N THR A 47 -22.28 -6.14 7.82
CA THR A 47 -22.85 -5.02 7.05
C THR A 47 -23.24 -3.90 8.01
N LEU A 48 -22.59 -2.74 7.87
CA LEU A 48 -22.79 -1.57 8.71
C LEU A 48 -23.48 -0.45 7.93
N HIS A 49 -24.43 0.21 8.57
CA HIS A 49 -25.18 1.36 8.07
C HIS A 49 -24.88 2.61 8.91
N VAL A 50 -25.18 3.77 8.34
CA VAL A 50 -25.13 5.03 9.10
C VAL A 50 -26.11 4.96 10.26
N GLY A 51 -25.64 5.32 11.46
CA GLY A 51 -26.40 5.25 12.71
C GLY A 51 -26.18 3.96 13.51
N ASP A 52 -25.60 2.91 12.91
CA ASP A 52 -25.23 1.70 13.64
C ASP A 52 -24.17 2.02 14.71
N VAL A 53 -24.17 1.21 15.77
CA VAL A 53 -23.18 1.28 16.84
C VAL A 53 -22.34 0.02 16.78
N LEU A 54 -21.04 0.18 16.52
CA LEU A 54 -20.04 -0.87 16.45
C LEU A 54 -19.19 -0.86 17.72
N ASP A 55 -19.10 -2.00 18.39
CA ASP A 55 -18.22 -2.20 19.53
C ASP A 55 -16.84 -2.71 19.02
N VAL A 56 -15.80 -1.87 19.13
CA VAL A 56 -14.42 -2.25 18.83
C VAL A 56 -13.78 -2.71 20.13
N THR A 57 -13.35 -3.96 20.23
CA THR A 57 -12.88 -4.57 21.48
C THR A 57 -11.39 -4.91 21.44
N ARG A 58 -10.72 -4.81 22.60
CA ARG A 58 -9.33 -5.26 22.77
C ARG A 58 -9.21 -6.77 22.63
N ASP A 59 -10.25 -7.51 23.02
CA ASP A 59 -10.40 -8.93 22.75
C ASP A 59 -10.65 -9.19 21.26
N CYS A 60 -9.77 -9.95 20.61
CA CYS A 60 -9.90 -10.38 19.21
C CYS A 60 -10.63 -11.72 19.03
N THR A 61 -11.28 -12.26 20.07
CA THR A 61 -12.07 -13.48 19.95
C THR A 61 -13.20 -13.29 18.92
N PRO A 62 -13.36 -14.20 17.94
CA PRO A 62 -14.39 -14.06 16.92
C PRO A 62 -15.79 -13.94 17.51
N ALA A 63 -16.56 -12.97 17.02
CA ALA A 63 -17.93 -12.74 17.43
C ALA A 63 -18.95 -13.15 16.34
N PRO A 64 -20.19 -13.48 16.71
CA PRO A 64 -21.25 -13.74 15.75
C PRO A 64 -21.55 -12.51 14.90
N VAL A 65 -21.63 -12.68 13.57
CA VAL A 65 -21.95 -11.59 12.63
C VAL A 65 -23.36 -11.03 12.80
N ARG A 66 -24.31 -11.87 13.22
CA ARG A 66 -25.67 -11.43 13.55
C ARG A 66 -25.78 -11.28 15.06
N SER A 67 -25.61 -10.06 15.54
CA SER A 67 -25.82 -9.68 16.93
C SER A 67 -26.50 -8.32 16.98
N GLU A 68 -27.27 -8.07 18.04
CA GLU A 68 -27.90 -6.75 18.26
C GLU A 68 -26.85 -5.64 18.39
N ARG A 69 -25.65 -5.99 18.86
CA ARG A 69 -24.48 -5.10 18.95
C ARG A 69 -23.32 -5.74 18.21
N PRO A 70 -23.07 -5.35 16.95
CA PRO A 70 -21.96 -5.89 16.21
C PRO A 70 -20.64 -5.51 16.89
N ARG A 71 -19.69 -6.45 16.91
CA ARG A 71 -18.38 -6.24 17.51
C ARG A 71 -17.24 -6.76 16.63
N ILE A 72 -16.09 -6.10 16.72
CA ILE A 72 -14.84 -6.51 16.08
C ILE A 72 -13.66 -6.39 17.05
N GLY A 73 -12.62 -7.18 16.83
CA GLY A 73 -11.36 -7.04 17.55
C GLY A 73 -10.44 -6.00 16.90
N CYS A 74 -9.73 -5.22 17.72
CA CYS A 74 -8.60 -4.39 17.29
C CYS A 74 -7.30 -5.02 17.80
N THR A 75 -6.35 -5.28 16.90
CA THR A 75 -5.07 -5.92 17.24
C THR A 75 -4.05 -4.98 17.87
N LEU A 76 -4.36 -3.68 17.97
CA LEU A 76 -3.49 -2.64 18.53
C LEU A 76 -4.06 -2.16 19.88
N PRO A 77 -3.58 -2.68 21.03
CA PRO A 77 -4.11 -2.35 22.35
C PRO A 77 -3.98 -0.88 22.75
N GLU A 78 -2.97 -0.18 22.22
CA GLU A 78 -2.65 1.22 22.50
C GLU A 78 -3.77 2.17 22.08
N VAL A 79 -4.60 1.77 21.11
CA VAL A 79 -5.78 2.56 20.70
C VAL A 79 -6.73 2.77 21.88
N PHE A 80 -6.90 1.77 22.74
CA PHE A 80 -7.82 1.86 23.90
C PHE A 80 -7.29 2.76 25.03
N GLU A 81 -6.00 3.09 25.00
CA GLU A 81 -5.35 3.91 26.03
C GLU A 81 -5.37 5.39 25.67
N HIS A 82 -5.46 5.70 24.37
CA HIS A 82 -5.32 7.06 23.85
C HIS A 82 -6.57 7.59 23.16
N ALA A 83 -7.43 6.71 22.65
CA ALA A 83 -8.63 7.14 21.94
C ALA A 83 -9.65 7.75 22.91
N CYS A 84 -10.24 8.88 22.50
CA CYS A 84 -11.16 9.66 23.29
C CYS A 84 -12.53 9.77 22.60
N PRO A 85 -13.63 9.89 23.35
CA PRO A 85 -14.93 10.24 22.77
C PRO A 85 -14.86 11.51 21.91
N GLY A 86 -15.58 11.51 20.79
CA GLY A 86 -15.60 12.56 19.79
C GLY A 86 -14.56 12.42 18.68
N GLN A 87 -13.57 11.53 18.81
CA GLN A 87 -12.55 11.29 17.78
C GLN A 87 -13.09 10.43 16.63
N GLN A 88 -12.53 10.61 15.43
CA GLN A 88 -12.88 9.83 14.26
C GLN A 88 -12.21 8.45 14.26
N VAL A 89 -12.95 7.47 13.73
CA VAL A 89 -12.44 6.14 13.41
C VAL A 89 -12.84 5.79 11.98
N HIS A 90 -11.90 5.30 11.20
CA HIS A 90 -12.12 4.83 9.83
C HIS A 90 -11.83 3.34 9.73
N PHE A 91 -12.62 2.61 8.94
CA PHE A 91 -12.44 1.19 8.67
C PHE A 91 -12.40 0.92 7.16
N ASP A 92 -11.63 -0.10 6.76
CA ASP A 92 -11.46 -0.54 5.36
C ASP A 92 -11.13 0.62 4.42
N ASP A 93 -9.98 1.27 4.67
CA ASP A 93 -9.44 2.36 3.87
C ASP A 93 -10.41 3.56 3.76
N GLY A 94 -11.10 3.88 4.86
CA GLY A 94 -12.04 5.02 4.92
C GLY A 94 -13.42 4.77 4.29
N LYS A 95 -13.71 3.55 3.81
CA LYS A 95 -15.05 3.22 3.25
C LYS A 95 -16.16 3.24 4.30
N ILE A 96 -15.80 3.01 5.56
CA ILE A 96 -16.68 3.14 6.71
C ILE A 96 -16.03 4.14 7.65
N SER A 97 -16.82 5.06 8.20
CA SER A 97 -16.32 6.00 9.19
C SER A 97 -17.31 6.15 10.32
N GLY A 98 -16.81 6.46 11.51
CA GLY A 98 -17.60 6.70 12.69
C GLY A 98 -16.93 7.64 13.67
N LEU A 99 -17.66 7.94 14.74
CA LEU A 99 -17.19 8.72 15.87
C LEU A 99 -17.22 7.87 17.12
N ILE A 100 -16.18 7.97 17.94
CA ILE A 100 -16.14 7.32 19.25
C ILE A 100 -17.16 8.02 20.14
N GLU A 101 -18.15 7.27 20.63
CA GLU A 101 -19.12 7.75 21.61
C GLU A 101 -18.65 7.54 23.04
N ASP A 102 -17.96 6.43 23.27
CA ASP A 102 -17.48 6.00 24.58
C ASP A 102 -16.17 5.23 24.42
N ALA A 103 -15.26 5.43 25.36
CA ALA A 103 -13.94 4.83 25.36
C ALA A 103 -13.62 4.29 26.76
N THR A 104 -13.34 3.00 26.83
CA THR A 104 -12.94 2.28 28.03
C THR A 104 -11.66 1.48 27.72
N PRO A 105 -10.94 0.98 28.74
CA PRO A 105 -9.70 0.23 28.52
C PRO A 105 -9.82 -1.00 27.60
N ASP A 106 -11.01 -1.58 27.46
CA ASP A 106 -11.23 -2.81 26.69
C ASP A 106 -12.21 -2.64 25.50
N LEU A 107 -12.88 -1.49 25.40
CA LEU A 107 -13.95 -1.25 24.44
C LEU A 107 -13.99 0.21 23.99
N LEU A 108 -14.05 0.42 22.68
CA LEU A 108 -14.46 1.67 22.05
C LEU A 108 -15.84 1.46 21.41
N ARG A 109 -16.79 2.31 21.76
CA ARG A 109 -18.09 2.35 21.13
C ARG A 109 -18.07 3.36 20.00
N VAL A 110 -18.29 2.91 18.77
CA VAL A 110 -18.20 3.76 17.58
C VAL A 110 -19.56 3.85 16.91
N ARG A 111 -20.12 5.07 16.81
CA ARG A 111 -21.30 5.33 15.99
C ARG A 111 -20.87 5.54 14.55
N ILE A 112 -21.41 4.74 13.63
CA ILE A 112 -21.13 4.85 12.21
C ILE A 112 -21.79 6.11 11.65
N THR A 113 -20.97 6.99 11.07
CA THR A 113 -21.39 8.25 10.46
C THR A 113 -21.36 8.20 8.93
N ARG A 114 -20.58 7.27 8.35
CA ARG A 114 -20.47 7.09 6.90
C ARG A 114 -20.45 5.62 6.53
N ALA A 115 -21.35 5.23 5.63
CA ALA A 115 -21.40 3.95 4.93
C ALA A 115 -22.10 4.15 3.58
N ALA A 116 -22.03 3.16 2.68
CA ALA A 116 -22.79 3.19 1.43
C ALA A 116 -24.32 3.16 1.70
N PRO A 117 -25.17 3.67 0.78
CA PRO A 117 -26.62 3.72 0.99
C PRO A 117 -27.28 2.37 1.32
N GLY A 118 -26.74 1.27 0.77
CA GLY A 118 -27.19 -0.10 1.06
C GLY A 118 -26.40 -0.82 2.15
N GLY A 119 -25.63 -0.07 2.94
CA GLY A 119 -24.68 -0.60 3.92
C GLY A 119 -23.32 -0.93 3.31
N SER A 120 -22.27 -0.83 4.14
CA SER A 120 -20.90 -1.19 3.79
C SER A 120 -20.50 -2.49 4.47
N ASN A 121 -19.82 -3.38 3.74
CA ASN A 121 -19.38 -4.66 4.27
C ASN A 121 -17.97 -4.55 4.86
N LEU A 122 -17.85 -4.75 6.17
CA LEU A 122 -16.58 -4.91 6.88
C LEU A 122 -16.21 -6.39 6.92
N ARG A 123 -15.00 -6.73 6.44
CA ARG A 123 -14.44 -8.08 6.44
C ARG A 123 -13.32 -8.21 7.47
N ALA A 124 -12.84 -9.43 7.68
CA ALA A 124 -11.68 -9.67 8.53
C ALA A 124 -10.40 -9.04 7.94
N GLY A 125 -9.47 -8.66 8.82
CA GLY A 125 -8.16 -8.13 8.42
C GLY A 125 -8.19 -6.75 7.76
N LYS A 126 -9.30 -6.01 7.89
CA LYS A 126 -9.41 -4.64 7.40
C LYS A 126 -8.77 -3.66 8.38
N GLY A 127 -8.08 -2.66 7.82
CA GLY A 127 -7.42 -1.61 8.59
C GLY A 127 -8.40 -0.78 9.41
N ILE A 128 -7.90 -0.28 10.54
CA ILE A 128 -8.55 0.66 11.45
C ILE A 128 -7.63 1.87 11.56
N ASN A 129 -8.13 3.06 11.22
CA ASN A 129 -7.38 4.31 11.35
C ASN A 129 -8.08 5.21 12.36
N VAL A 130 -7.28 5.87 13.21
CA VAL A 130 -7.72 6.77 14.28
C VAL A 130 -6.96 8.10 14.18
N PRO A 131 -7.24 8.92 13.15
CA PRO A 131 -6.37 10.05 12.76
C PRO A 131 -6.25 11.13 13.83
N ASP A 132 -7.28 11.26 14.68
CA ASP A 132 -7.29 12.22 15.80
C ASP A 132 -6.60 11.67 17.06
N THR A 133 -6.30 10.38 17.11
CA THR A 133 -5.70 9.71 18.27
C THR A 133 -4.18 9.68 18.13
N ARG A 134 -3.47 10.28 19.08
CA ARG A 134 -2.01 10.16 19.16
C ARG A 134 -1.64 8.81 19.76
N LEU A 135 -1.21 7.89 18.90
CA LEU A 135 -0.72 6.58 19.31
C LEU A 135 0.79 6.64 19.59
N ASP A 136 1.22 6.26 20.79
CA ASP A 136 2.65 6.16 21.13
C ASP A 136 3.24 4.80 20.68
N VAL A 137 2.96 4.43 19.43
CA VAL A 137 3.50 3.22 18.81
C VAL A 137 4.80 3.59 18.12
N PRO A 138 5.91 2.88 18.31
CA PRO A 138 7.16 3.18 17.62
C PRO A 138 7.03 2.94 16.11
N ALA A 139 7.63 3.80 15.28
CA ALA A 139 7.68 3.58 13.83
C ALA A 139 8.51 2.33 13.42
N LEU A 140 9.35 1.83 14.34
CA LEU A 140 10.10 0.59 14.20
C LEU A 140 9.73 -0.38 15.31
N THR A 141 9.10 -1.49 14.94
CA THR A 141 8.78 -2.59 15.86
C THR A 141 10.01 -3.45 16.14
N ALA A 142 9.92 -4.31 17.15
CA ALA A 142 10.97 -5.28 17.44
C ALA A 142 11.24 -6.24 16.27
N LYS A 143 10.20 -6.55 15.49
CA LYS A 143 10.32 -7.36 14.27
C LYS A 143 11.08 -6.60 13.19
N ASP A 144 10.75 -5.33 12.96
CA ASP A 144 11.44 -4.51 11.94
C ASP A 144 12.94 -4.39 12.24
N LEU A 145 13.30 -4.24 13.52
CA LEU A 145 14.70 -4.22 13.96
C LEU A 145 15.43 -5.55 13.71
N ALA A 146 14.75 -6.68 13.90
CA ALA A 146 15.31 -8.01 13.64
C ALA A 146 15.49 -8.24 12.12
N ASP A 147 14.51 -7.82 11.32
CA ASP A 147 14.53 -7.98 9.87
C ASP A 147 15.59 -7.08 9.21
N LEU A 148 15.91 -5.92 9.80
CA LEU A 148 16.86 -4.96 9.24
C LEU A 148 18.23 -5.58 8.96
N ALA A 149 18.70 -6.51 9.79
CA ALA A 149 19.96 -7.23 9.59
C ALA A 149 19.98 -8.06 8.30
N THR A 150 18.82 -8.53 7.83
CA THR A 150 18.68 -9.23 6.55
C THR A 150 18.48 -8.23 5.41
N VAL A 151 17.70 -7.17 5.64
CA VAL A 151 17.42 -6.13 4.63
C VAL A 151 18.70 -5.46 4.15
N VAL A 152 19.62 -5.10 5.04
CA VAL A 152 20.90 -4.46 4.65
C VAL A 152 21.78 -5.32 3.73
N VAL A 153 21.55 -6.63 3.68
CA VAL A 153 22.29 -7.56 2.81
C VAL A 153 21.59 -7.76 1.46
N LEU A 154 20.26 -7.70 1.42
CA LEU A 154 19.47 -8.14 0.26
C LEU A 154 18.82 -7.00 -0.54
N ALA A 155 18.57 -5.86 0.09
CA ALA A 155 17.80 -4.78 -0.49
C ALA A 155 18.67 -3.58 -0.88
N ASP A 156 18.28 -2.90 -1.95
CA ASP A 156 18.88 -1.61 -2.35
C ASP A 156 18.25 -0.43 -1.61
N VAL A 157 16.98 -0.58 -1.20
CA VAL A 157 16.18 0.47 -0.57
C VAL A 157 15.29 -0.14 0.51
N VAL A 158 15.10 0.59 1.61
CA VAL A 158 14.09 0.31 2.65
C VAL A 158 13.15 1.49 2.82
N ASP A 159 11.86 1.18 2.95
CA ASP A 159 10.80 2.17 3.10
C ASP A 159 10.32 2.22 4.56
N LEU A 160 10.50 3.37 5.23
CA LEU A 160 10.00 3.58 6.58
C LEU A 160 8.52 3.97 6.54
N SER A 161 7.66 3.02 6.90
CA SER A 161 6.21 3.23 7.01
C SER A 161 5.83 4.00 8.27
N PHE A 162 4.73 4.76 8.20
CA PHE A 162 4.15 5.51 9.31
C PHE A 162 5.16 6.39 10.08
N VAL A 163 6.18 6.90 9.37
CA VAL A 163 7.08 7.92 9.93
C VAL A 163 6.26 9.13 10.34
N ARG A 164 6.54 9.71 11.51
CA ARG A 164 5.79 10.86 12.03
C ARG A 164 6.70 12.01 12.40
N GLU A 165 7.88 11.72 12.93
CA GLU A 165 8.79 12.74 13.46
C GLU A 165 10.26 12.43 13.18
N PRO A 166 11.16 13.44 13.24
CA PRO A 166 12.59 13.25 13.04
C PRO A 166 13.23 12.16 13.90
N ALA A 167 12.69 11.90 15.09
CA ALA A 167 13.19 10.86 15.99
C ALA A 167 13.01 9.45 15.40
N ASP A 168 11.93 9.20 14.64
CA ASP A 168 11.69 7.93 13.95
C ASP A 168 12.81 7.67 12.92
N VAL A 169 13.14 8.68 12.11
CA VAL A 169 14.21 8.62 11.10
C VAL A 169 15.56 8.42 11.79
N THR A 170 15.86 9.22 12.80
CA THR A 170 17.10 9.12 13.57
C THR A 170 17.31 7.73 14.16
N ARG A 171 16.23 7.08 14.63
CA ARG A 171 16.29 5.72 15.15
C ARG A 171 16.64 4.71 14.06
N LEU A 172 16.02 4.80 12.88
CA LEU A 172 16.39 3.95 11.74
C LEU A 172 17.86 4.14 11.37
N LEU A 173 18.32 5.38 11.25
CA LEU A 173 19.71 5.68 10.87
C LEU A 173 20.71 5.10 11.88
N LYS A 174 20.45 5.24 13.18
CA LYS A 174 21.30 4.64 14.23
C LYS A 174 21.38 3.12 14.14
N GLU A 175 20.29 2.45 13.78
CA GLU A 175 20.29 0.99 13.63
C GLU A 175 21.04 0.55 12.37
N LEU A 176 20.96 1.31 11.27
CA LEU A 176 21.79 1.09 10.09
C LEU A 176 23.28 1.30 10.40
N ASP A 177 23.62 2.37 11.13
CA ASP A 177 24.99 2.63 11.59
C ASP A 177 25.50 1.49 12.49
N ARG A 178 24.66 0.97 13.38
CA ARG A 178 25.00 -0.18 14.25
C ARG A 178 25.27 -1.45 13.43
N LEU A 179 24.58 -1.64 12.32
CA LEU A 179 24.81 -2.73 11.37
C LEU A 179 25.99 -2.45 10.43
N GLY A 180 26.59 -1.26 10.49
CA GLY A 180 27.69 -0.83 9.63
C GLY A 180 27.29 -0.63 8.17
N ASP A 181 26.00 -0.40 7.88
CA ASP A 181 25.53 -0.19 6.52
C ASP A 181 25.40 1.31 6.19
N ASP A 182 26.20 1.74 5.21
CA ASP A 182 26.11 3.08 4.64
C ASP A 182 25.47 3.11 3.23
N ARG A 183 25.00 1.97 2.71
CA ARG A 183 24.62 1.81 1.30
C ARG A 183 23.12 1.68 1.07
N LEU A 184 22.36 1.17 2.01
CA LEU A 184 20.92 1.00 1.87
C LEU A 184 20.25 2.36 1.68
N GLY A 185 19.49 2.51 0.60
CA GLY A 185 18.66 3.69 0.38
C GLY A 185 17.52 3.74 1.38
N VAL A 186 17.16 4.93 1.84
CA VAL A 186 16.05 5.12 2.79
C VAL A 186 14.95 5.97 2.16
N VAL A 187 13.75 5.41 2.05
CA VAL A 187 12.57 6.12 1.59
C VAL A 187 11.63 6.37 2.76
N LEU A 188 11.18 7.61 2.93
CA LEU A 188 10.15 7.93 3.92
C LEU A 188 8.77 7.87 3.29
N LYS A 189 7.87 7.07 3.87
CA LYS A 189 6.48 7.00 3.42
C LYS A 189 5.64 8.06 4.14
N ILE A 190 5.20 9.07 3.41
CA ILE A 190 4.34 10.14 3.95
C ILE A 190 2.90 9.65 3.93
N GLU A 191 2.48 9.08 5.06
CA GLU A 191 1.20 8.37 5.24
C GLU A 191 0.26 9.04 6.24
N THR A 192 0.77 9.97 7.05
CA THR A 192 0.01 10.58 8.16
C THR A 192 0.03 12.09 8.08
N ALA A 193 -0.99 12.74 8.65
CA ALA A 193 -1.04 14.19 8.79
C ALA A 193 0.16 14.74 9.59
N GLN A 194 0.68 13.97 10.55
CA GLN A 194 1.86 14.34 11.32
C GLN A 194 3.13 14.29 10.47
N ALA A 195 3.31 13.24 9.66
CA ALA A 195 4.43 13.12 8.71
C ALA A 195 4.48 14.33 7.77
N PHE A 196 3.33 14.68 7.20
CA PHE A 196 3.20 15.82 6.30
C PHE A 196 3.57 17.15 6.98
N ARG A 197 3.03 17.42 8.18
CA ARG A 197 3.38 18.64 8.94
C ARG A 197 4.87 18.74 9.30
N ASN A 198 5.51 17.60 9.54
CA ASN A 198 6.94 17.52 9.88
C ASN A 198 7.84 17.30 8.65
N LEU A 199 7.30 17.32 7.43
CA LEU A 199 8.04 16.95 6.22
C LEU A 199 9.36 17.71 6.06
N PRO A 200 9.45 19.04 6.28
CA PRO A 200 10.73 19.74 6.19
C PRO A 200 11.79 19.19 7.16
N GLN A 201 11.42 18.92 8.41
CA GLN A 201 12.34 18.37 9.42
C GLN A 201 12.69 16.91 9.14
N LEU A 202 11.74 16.12 8.62
CA LEU A 202 11.98 14.75 8.16
C LEU A 202 13.01 14.72 7.03
N LEU A 203 12.84 15.57 6.01
CA LEU A 203 13.78 15.69 4.89
C LEU A 203 15.19 16.07 5.38
N LEU A 204 15.31 17.09 6.24
CA LEU A 204 16.60 17.51 6.80
C LEU A 204 17.29 16.39 7.59
N THR A 205 16.52 15.60 8.34
CA THR A 205 17.07 14.46 9.10
C THR A 205 17.50 13.33 8.17
N LEU A 206 16.69 13.05 7.15
CA LEU A 206 16.95 12.02 6.15
C LEU A 206 18.22 12.32 5.34
N MET A 207 18.48 13.59 5.03
CA MET A 207 19.67 14.08 4.33
C MET A 207 21.01 13.79 5.01
N ALA A 208 21.00 13.26 6.24
CA ALA A 208 22.19 12.66 6.84
C ALA A 208 22.68 11.40 6.09
N ARG A 209 21.86 10.83 5.21
CA ARG A 209 22.21 9.71 4.31
C ARG A 209 22.32 10.19 2.86
N PRO A 210 23.20 9.57 2.04
CA PRO A 210 23.37 9.95 0.64
C PRO A 210 22.28 9.41 -0.29
N ARG A 211 21.63 8.29 0.07
CA ARG A 211 20.66 7.58 -0.77
C ARG A 211 19.29 7.67 -0.11
N ILE A 212 18.49 8.61 -0.59
CA ILE A 212 17.25 9.01 0.08
C ILE A 212 16.13 9.18 -0.92
N GLY A 213 14.89 9.02 -0.45
CA GLY A 213 13.70 9.30 -1.23
C GLY A 213 12.47 9.53 -0.35
N VAL A 214 11.39 9.95 -0.98
CA VAL A 214 10.09 10.12 -0.34
C VAL A 214 9.02 9.41 -1.15
N MET A 215 8.14 8.68 -0.49
CA MET A 215 6.96 8.08 -1.11
C MET A 215 5.71 8.84 -0.67
N ILE A 216 4.91 9.28 -1.63
CA ILE A 216 3.56 9.81 -1.38
C ILE A 216 2.62 8.61 -1.29
N ALA A 217 2.40 8.11 -0.08
CA ALA A 217 1.54 6.96 0.16
C ALA A 217 0.09 7.42 0.35
N ARG A 218 -0.54 7.77 -0.79
CA ARG A 218 -1.84 8.45 -0.88
C ARG A 218 -2.99 7.67 -0.26
N GLY A 219 -2.95 6.34 -0.25
CA GLY A 219 -3.98 5.49 0.35
C GLY A 219 -4.21 5.82 1.82
N ASP A 220 -3.19 5.60 2.66
CA ASP A 220 -3.24 5.93 4.08
C ASP A 220 -3.33 7.44 4.33
N LEU A 221 -2.60 8.25 3.55
CA LEU A 221 -2.61 9.70 3.70
C LEU A 221 -4.00 10.32 3.43
N ALA A 222 -4.78 9.76 2.49
CA ALA A 222 -6.14 10.21 2.23
C ALA A 222 -7.12 9.80 3.33
N VAL A 223 -6.89 8.66 4.00
CA VAL A 223 -7.67 8.25 5.17
C VAL A 223 -7.37 9.18 6.35
N GLU A 224 -6.12 9.59 6.52
CA GLU A 224 -5.67 10.45 7.62
C GLU A 224 -6.05 11.93 7.43
N CYS A 225 -5.86 12.48 6.23
CA CYS A 225 -6.06 13.91 5.96
C CYS A 225 -7.39 14.23 5.24
N GLY A 226 -8.12 13.21 4.82
CA GLY A 226 -9.32 13.32 4.01
C GLY A 226 -9.06 13.54 2.52
N TYR A 227 -9.91 12.96 1.68
CA TYR A 227 -9.81 13.02 0.22
C TYR A 227 -9.86 14.44 -0.37
N ALA A 228 -10.57 15.38 0.27
CA ALA A 228 -10.82 16.71 -0.27
C ALA A 228 -9.53 17.51 -0.51
N ARG A 229 -8.49 17.25 0.30
CA ARG A 229 -7.21 17.98 0.23
C ARG A 229 -6.09 17.17 -0.42
N MET A 230 -6.36 15.96 -0.89
CA MET A 230 -5.32 15.06 -1.42
C MET A 230 -4.57 15.69 -2.62
N ALA A 231 -5.28 16.42 -3.48
CA ALA A 231 -4.67 17.12 -4.60
C ALA A 231 -3.67 18.21 -4.17
N GLU A 232 -3.93 18.91 -3.05
CA GLU A 232 -3.02 19.92 -2.50
C GLU A 232 -1.81 19.26 -1.83
N LEU A 233 -2.05 18.24 -1.01
CA LEU A 233 -1.00 17.58 -0.22
C LEU A 233 0.06 16.93 -1.10
N GLN A 234 -0.35 16.23 -2.15
CA GLN A 234 0.61 15.58 -3.06
C GLN A 234 1.49 16.61 -3.79
N GLU A 235 0.93 17.76 -4.19
CA GLU A 235 1.69 18.84 -4.82
C GLU A 235 2.68 19.44 -3.83
N GLU A 236 2.26 19.78 -2.62
CA GLU A 236 3.16 20.35 -1.60
C GLU A 236 4.33 19.40 -1.25
N ILE A 237 4.05 18.08 -1.14
CA ILE A 237 5.11 17.08 -0.93
C ILE A 237 6.10 17.10 -2.10
N MET A 238 5.62 17.06 -3.35
CA MET A 238 6.49 17.15 -4.53
C MET A 238 7.28 18.46 -4.55
N TRP A 239 6.70 19.58 -4.14
CA TRP A 239 7.37 20.89 -4.15
C TRP A 239 8.52 20.96 -3.16
N LEU A 240 8.31 20.44 -1.96
CA LEU A 240 9.36 20.37 -0.93
C LEU A 240 10.46 19.40 -1.33
N CYS A 241 10.11 18.23 -1.86
CA CYS A 241 11.08 17.24 -2.32
C CYS A 241 11.90 17.74 -3.51
N GLU A 242 11.26 18.40 -4.49
CA GLU A 242 11.96 19.03 -5.62
C GLU A 242 12.97 20.07 -5.15
N SER A 243 12.56 20.94 -4.24
CA SER A 243 13.43 22.00 -3.68
C SER A 243 14.62 21.40 -2.91
N ALA A 244 14.38 20.26 -2.26
CA ALA A 244 15.38 19.49 -1.52
C ALA A 244 16.22 18.56 -2.42
N HIS A 245 15.92 18.46 -3.73
CA HIS A 245 16.51 17.49 -4.66
C HIS A 245 16.37 16.03 -4.19
N VAL A 246 15.26 15.72 -3.53
CA VAL A 246 14.94 14.37 -3.04
C VAL A 246 13.94 13.72 -4.01
N PRO A 247 14.24 12.52 -4.55
CA PRO A 247 13.35 11.85 -5.48
C PRO A 247 12.04 11.42 -4.82
N VAL A 248 10.95 11.52 -5.57
CA VAL A 248 9.60 11.19 -5.13
C VAL A 248 9.10 9.93 -5.82
N ILE A 249 8.46 9.05 -5.04
CA ILE A 249 7.70 7.90 -5.52
C ILE A 249 6.20 8.24 -5.41
N TRP A 250 5.54 8.32 -6.56
CA TRP A 250 4.10 8.47 -6.67
C TRP A 250 3.42 7.12 -6.45
N ALA A 251 2.82 6.93 -5.28
CA ALA A 251 2.38 5.61 -4.85
C ALA A 251 0.90 5.52 -4.52
N THR A 252 0.44 4.27 -4.48
CA THR A 252 -0.90 3.78 -4.14
C THR A 252 -1.98 4.19 -5.15
N GLN A 253 -2.89 3.27 -5.46
CA GLN A 253 -4.08 3.48 -6.30
C GLN A 253 -3.84 3.98 -7.74
N VAL A 254 -2.61 3.95 -8.23
CA VAL A 254 -2.31 4.20 -9.65
C VAL A 254 -2.78 2.97 -10.44
N LEU A 255 -3.70 3.18 -11.40
CA LEU A 255 -4.25 2.11 -12.25
C LEU A 255 -4.78 0.90 -11.44
N GLU A 256 -5.37 1.15 -10.27
CA GLU A 256 -5.85 0.12 -9.34
C GLU A 256 -6.92 -0.79 -9.94
N GLN A 257 -7.92 -0.22 -10.62
CA GLN A 257 -8.99 -0.96 -11.29
C GLN A 257 -8.46 -1.75 -12.48
N LEU A 258 -7.47 -1.23 -13.19
CA LEU A 258 -6.81 -1.98 -14.24
C LEU A 258 -6.09 -3.18 -13.65
N ALA A 259 -5.20 -2.97 -12.68
CA ALA A 259 -4.45 -4.05 -12.04
C ALA A 259 -5.39 -5.14 -11.47
N LYS A 260 -6.52 -4.75 -10.87
CA LYS A 260 -7.48 -5.68 -10.25
C LYS A 260 -8.51 -6.30 -11.19
N GLY A 261 -8.99 -5.54 -12.17
CA GLY A 261 -10.20 -5.84 -12.95
C GLY A 261 -10.03 -5.75 -14.46
N GLY A 262 -8.83 -5.45 -14.96
CA GLY A 262 -8.47 -5.47 -16.37
C GLY A 262 -8.96 -4.27 -17.18
N GLN A 263 -9.57 -3.27 -16.53
CA GLN A 263 -10.02 -2.04 -17.21
C GLN A 263 -9.71 -0.81 -16.36
N PRO A 264 -8.96 0.18 -16.89
CA PRO A 264 -8.74 1.44 -16.20
C PRO A 264 -9.97 2.34 -16.34
N SER A 265 -10.21 3.15 -15.32
CA SER A 265 -11.10 4.29 -15.40
C SER A 265 -10.40 5.51 -16.03
N ARG A 266 -11.18 6.46 -16.53
CA ARG A 266 -10.64 7.74 -17.06
C ARG A 266 -9.83 8.50 -16.00
N ALA A 267 -10.28 8.45 -14.74
CA ALA A 267 -9.60 9.11 -13.63
C ALA A 267 -8.21 8.50 -13.38
N GLU A 268 -8.05 7.19 -13.51
CA GLU A 268 -6.76 6.53 -13.31
C GLU A 268 -5.77 6.79 -14.44
N ILE A 269 -6.23 6.97 -15.68
CA ILE A 269 -5.35 7.40 -16.77
C ILE A 269 -4.83 8.82 -16.53
N SER A 270 -5.72 9.74 -16.11
CA SER A 270 -5.30 11.10 -15.73
C SER A 270 -4.33 11.10 -14.55
N ASP A 271 -4.57 10.25 -13.54
CA ASP A 271 -3.69 10.11 -12.38
C ASP A 271 -2.31 9.56 -12.76
N ALA A 272 -2.26 8.52 -13.59
CA ALA A 272 -1.00 7.98 -14.11
C ALA A 272 -0.21 9.03 -14.91
N ALA A 273 -0.90 9.86 -15.70
CA ALA A 273 -0.28 10.97 -16.42
C ALA A 273 0.28 12.05 -15.48
N MET A 274 -0.36 12.31 -14.33
CA MET A 274 0.18 13.21 -13.30
C MET A 274 1.42 12.62 -12.61
N GLY A 275 1.45 11.30 -12.43
CA GLY A 275 2.58 10.58 -11.83
C GLY A 275 3.90 10.75 -12.59
N GLU A 276 3.87 11.15 -13.86
CA GLU A 276 5.08 11.45 -14.67
C GLU A 276 5.97 12.53 -14.05
N ARG A 277 5.40 13.42 -13.24
CA ARG A 277 6.17 14.47 -12.55
C ARG A 277 7.09 13.95 -11.45
N ALA A 278 6.88 12.72 -11.00
CA ALA A 278 7.67 12.06 -9.96
C ALA A 278 8.78 11.20 -10.59
N GLU A 279 9.87 10.97 -9.86
CA GLU A 279 10.97 10.12 -10.32
C GLU A 279 10.57 8.65 -10.48
N CYS A 280 9.53 8.21 -9.76
CA CYS A 280 9.01 6.85 -9.84
C CYS A 280 7.50 6.82 -9.63
N VAL A 281 6.83 5.86 -10.28
CA VAL A 281 5.41 5.57 -10.07
C VAL A 281 5.26 4.11 -9.63
N MET A 282 4.55 3.88 -8.54
CA MET A 282 4.32 2.55 -7.96
C MET A 282 2.92 2.03 -8.30
N LEU A 283 2.86 0.79 -8.80
CA LEU A 283 1.62 0.03 -9.00
C LEU A 283 1.39 -0.95 -7.85
N ASN A 284 0.11 -1.14 -7.49
CA ASN A 284 -0.29 -2.19 -6.57
C ASN A 284 -0.46 -3.53 -7.28
N LYS A 285 -0.45 -4.63 -6.51
CA LYS A 285 -0.63 -6.00 -7.05
C LYS A 285 -2.02 -6.21 -7.65
N GLY A 286 -2.09 -7.06 -8.68
CA GLY A 286 -3.35 -7.54 -9.22
C GLY A 286 -3.15 -8.56 -10.36
N PRO A 287 -4.19 -9.30 -10.76
CA PRO A 287 -4.12 -10.31 -11.81
C PRO A 287 -3.76 -9.75 -13.20
N TYR A 288 -3.95 -8.45 -13.44
CA TYR A 288 -3.65 -7.76 -14.70
C TYR A 288 -2.47 -6.79 -14.55
N ILE A 289 -1.49 -7.13 -13.69
CA ILE A 289 -0.37 -6.25 -13.38
C ILE A 289 0.56 -6.02 -14.58
N ASP A 290 0.71 -7.01 -15.45
CA ASP A 290 1.44 -6.94 -16.71
C ASP A 290 0.83 -5.91 -17.68
N GLU A 291 -0.50 -5.93 -17.80
CA GLU A 291 -1.24 -4.94 -18.57
C GLU A 291 -1.11 -3.54 -17.93
N ALA A 292 -1.26 -3.45 -16.61
CA ALA A 292 -1.10 -2.19 -15.88
C ALA A 292 0.29 -1.56 -16.07
N VAL A 293 1.36 -2.36 -16.02
CA VAL A 293 2.74 -1.90 -16.28
C VAL A 293 2.88 -1.39 -17.72
N THR A 294 2.32 -2.10 -18.69
CA THR A 294 2.38 -1.73 -20.11
C THR A 294 1.65 -0.40 -20.36
N VAL A 295 0.43 -0.26 -19.82
CA VAL A 295 -0.35 0.97 -19.93
C VAL A 295 0.34 2.13 -19.22
N LEU A 296 0.88 1.91 -18.02
CA LEU A 296 1.62 2.93 -17.29
C LEU A 296 2.83 3.42 -18.10
N ALA A 297 3.65 2.49 -18.63
CA ALA A 297 4.82 2.82 -19.42
C ALA A 297 4.45 3.65 -20.67
N ASP A 298 3.37 3.30 -21.36
CA ASP A 298 2.89 4.05 -22.53
C ASP A 298 2.34 5.45 -22.17
N VAL A 299 1.60 5.57 -21.06
CA VAL A 299 1.14 6.88 -20.57
C VAL A 299 2.32 7.78 -20.19
N LEU A 300 3.26 7.27 -19.38
CA LEU A 300 4.43 8.04 -18.94
C LEU A 300 5.32 8.43 -20.11
N SER A 301 5.56 7.52 -21.07
CA SER A 301 6.39 7.81 -22.25
C SER A 301 5.82 8.93 -23.11
N ARG A 302 4.49 8.96 -23.31
CA ARG A 302 3.83 10.05 -24.04
C ARG A 302 3.87 11.36 -23.26
N MET A 303 3.66 11.32 -21.94
CA MET A 303 3.67 12.51 -21.11
C MET A 303 5.05 13.16 -21.01
N ALA A 304 6.12 12.37 -21.00
CA ALA A 304 7.50 12.85 -20.97
C ALA A 304 7.91 13.66 -22.22
N GLU A 305 7.17 13.55 -23.33
CA GLU A 305 7.37 14.44 -24.48
C GLU A 305 6.81 15.85 -24.22
N HIS A 306 5.76 15.92 -23.39
CA HIS A 306 5.00 17.14 -23.15
C HIS A 306 5.47 17.91 -21.92
N HIS A 307 5.95 17.21 -20.88
CA HIS A 307 6.36 17.79 -19.61
C HIS A 307 7.78 17.34 -19.21
N ASP A 308 8.47 18.19 -18.47
CA ASP A 308 9.64 17.85 -17.65
C ASP A 308 9.36 18.33 -16.23
N LYS A 309 9.02 17.40 -15.33
CA LYS A 309 8.48 17.68 -14.00
C LYS A 309 7.29 18.64 -14.07
N LYS A 310 7.45 19.88 -13.61
CA LYS A 310 6.37 20.90 -13.63
C LYS A 310 6.40 21.79 -14.87
N ASN A 311 7.43 21.66 -15.71
CA ASN A 311 7.62 22.52 -16.85
C ASN A 311 6.95 21.91 -18.08
N ALA A 312 6.02 22.64 -18.68
CA ALA A 312 5.49 22.26 -19.98
C ALA A 312 6.56 22.52 -21.06
N LEU A 313 6.85 21.50 -21.85
CA LEU A 313 7.79 21.56 -22.98
C LEU A 313 7.15 22.11 -24.25
N LEU A 314 5.81 22.11 -24.30
CA LEU A 314 4.98 22.62 -25.40
C LEU A 314 5.36 22.08 -26.80
N PRO A 315 5.58 20.76 -26.99
CA PRO A 315 5.85 20.21 -28.31
C PRO A 315 4.58 20.22 -29.19
N THR A 316 4.75 20.00 -30.49
CA THR A 316 3.64 19.78 -31.42
C THR A 316 2.84 18.53 -31.03
N LEU A 317 1.51 18.63 -30.98
CA LEU A 317 0.62 17.50 -30.67
C LEU A 317 0.38 16.61 -31.89
N HIS A 318 0.64 15.31 -31.76
CA HIS A 318 0.41 14.29 -32.80
C HIS A 318 -0.85 13.44 -32.56
N SER A 319 -1.75 13.86 -31.67
CA SER A 319 -2.94 13.11 -31.22
C SER A 319 -3.90 12.67 -32.33
N TRP A 320 -3.74 13.17 -33.55
CA TRP A 320 -4.56 12.88 -34.72
C TRP A 320 -3.93 11.85 -35.67
N HIS A 321 -2.68 11.46 -35.45
CA HIS A 321 -1.90 10.50 -36.26
C HIS A 321 -1.03 9.59 -35.35
N PRO A 322 -1.61 8.56 -34.72
CA PRO A 322 -0.90 7.73 -33.73
C PRO A 322 0.27 6.90 -34.28
N ASP A 323 0.30 6.66 -35.59
CA ASP A 323 1.25 5.75 -36.26
C ASP A 323 2.53 6.45 -36.75
N GLU A 324 2.63 7.77 -36.64
CA GLU A 324 3.81 8.55 -37.07
C GLU A 324 4.73 8.83 -35.87
N ARG A 325 5.56 7.85 -35.48
CA ARG A 325 6.64 8.10 -34.50
C ARG A 325 7.97 8.42 -35.20
N PRO A 326 8.72 9.45 -34.79
CA PRO A 326 10.09 9.62 -35.24
C PRO A 326 11.01 8.61 -34.53
N ASP A 327 11.87 7.93 -35.30
CA ASP A 327 12.93 7.06 -34.77
C ASP A 327 13.88 7.86 -33.86
N ARG A 328 13.91 7.61 -32.54
CA ARG A 328 14.97 8.16 -31.68
C ARG A 328 15.50 7.22 -30.60
N VAL A 329 16.84 7.20 -30.58
CA VAL A 329 17.74 6.56 -29.62
C VAL A 329 17.82 7.40 -28.34
N TRP A 330 17.64 6.77 -27.19
CA TRP A 330 17.82 7.40 -25.87
C TRP A 330 19.29 7.68 -25.56
N SER A 331 19.64 8.93 -25.24
CA SER A 331 20.84 9.28 -24.47
C SER A 331 20.46 10.27 -23.38
N ARG A 332 20.36 9.80 -22.13
CA ARG A 332 20.26 10.69 -20.96
C ARG A 332 21.63 11.30 -20.69
N THR A 333 21.75 12.62 -20.82
CA THR A 333 22.85 13.37 -20.22
C THR A 333 22.25 14.16 -19.06
N ALA A 334 22.70 13.89 -17.84
CA ALA A 334 22.40 14.72 -16.67
C ALA A 334 22.95 16.14 -16.90
N GLY A 335 22.25 17.13 -16.35
CA GLY A 335 22.39 18.54 -16.69
C GLY A 335 23.81 19.12 -16.59
N ALA A 336 24.14 19.93 -17.60
CA ALA A 336 25.07 21.04 -17.49
C ALA A 336 24.48 22.22 -18.28
N GLY A 337 24.55 23.41 -17.70
CA GLY A 337 23.77 24.58 -18.07
C GLY A 337 23.84 25.06 -19.53
N VAL A 338 22.82 25.82 -19.90
CA VAL A 338 22.70 26.53 -21.17
C VAL A 338 23.82 27.56 -21.30
N VAL A 339 24.69 27.36 -22.31
CA VAL A 339 25.38 28.45 -23.02
C VAL A 339 25.32 28.14 -24.51
N ALA A 340 24.82 29.11 -25.28
CA ALA A 340 24.65 29.02 -26.72
C ALA A 340 25.99 28.96 -27.48
N GLY A 341 26.04 28.16 -28.55
CA GLY A 341 26.94 28.39 -29.69
C GLY A 341 27.79 27.20 -30.17
N ARG A 342 27.52 26.81 -31.42
CA ARG A 342 28.36 26.07 -32.40
C ARG A 342 28.61 24.57 -32.17
N ASP A 343 27.85 23.79 -32.96
CA ASP A 343 28.30 22.73 -33.86
C ASP A 343 29.65 22.05 -33.53
N LEU A 344 29.61 21.03 -32.67
CA LEU A 344 30.66 20.02 -32.54
C LEU A 344 30.02 18.65 -32.26
N ARG A 345 30.21 17.71 -33.19
CA ARG A 345 29.79 16.31 -33.05
C ARG A 345 30.55 15.66 -31.87
N PRO A 346 29.90 14.94 -30.95
CA PRO A 346 30.62 14.26 -29.88
C PRO A 346 31.26 12.96 -30.38
N ALA A 347 32.55 12.79 -30.07
CA ALA A 347 33.28 11.54 -30.17
C ALA A 347 32.81 10.55 -29.10
N ARG A 348 32.66 9.27 -29.47
CA ARG A 348 32.28 8.18 -28.56
C ARG A 348 33.40 7.89 -27.54
N VAL A 349 33.04 7.79 -26.26
CA VAL A 349 33.87 7.18 -25.21
C VAL A 349 33.59 5.66 -25.21
N PRO A 350 34.60 4.77 -25.23
CA PRO A 350 34.37 3.33 -25.18
C PRO A 350 34.07 2.86 -23.75
N ALA A 351 33.01 2.06 -23.60
CA ALA A 351 32.73 1.31 -22.37
C ALA A 351 33.58 0.02 -22.35
N HIS A 352 34.19 -0.29 -21.20
CA HIS A 352 34.90 -1.54 -20.97
C HIS A 352 33.92 -2.72 -20.84
N PRO A 353 34.23 -3.92 -21.38
CA PRO A 353 33.35 -5.07 -21.28
C PRO A 353 33.39 -5.70 -19.87
N VAL A 354 32.21 -6.01 -19.35
CA VAL A 354 32.00 -6.83 -18.15
C VAL A 354 32.10 -8.31 -18.56
N GLU A 355 33.04 -9.05 -17.97
CA GLU A 355 33.13 -10.50 -18.10
C GLU A 355 31.96 -11.17 -17.37
N THR A 356 31.15 -11.93 -18.10
CA THR A 356 30.17 -12.86 -17.52
C THR A 356 30.84 -14.22 -17.29
N ARG A 357 31.06 -14.57 -16.01
CA ARG A 357 31.37 -15.95 -15.63
C ARG A 357 30.08 -16.77 -15.66
N GLY A 358 30.02 -17.76 -16.55
CA GLY A 358 28.93 -18.73 -16.63
C GLY A 358 28.87 -19.64 -15.41
N VAL A 359 27.65 -19.90 -14.93
CA VAL A 359 27.34 -20.96 -13.97
C VAL A 359 26.70 -22.13 -14.76
N PRO A 360 27.14 -23.39 -14.58
CA PRO A 360 26.55 -24.51 -15.29
C PRO A 360 25.21 -24.92 -14.67
N THR A 361 24.25 -25.21 -15.53
CA THR A 361 22.97 -25.83 -15.20
C THR A 361 23.15 -27.35 -15.04
N GLU A 362 23.02 -27.86 -13.82
CA GLU A 362 22.74 -29.28 -13.59
C GLU A 362 21.23 -29.47 -13.50
N ARG A 363 20.71 -30.36 -14.37
CA ARG A 363 19.37 -30.92 -14.30
C ARG A 363 19.36 -32.02 -13.24
N THR A 364 18.39 -31.99 -12.34
CA THR A 364 17.72 -33.18 -11.79
C THR A 364 16.28 -32.85 -11.47
#